data_AF-A0A3M1TK55-F1
#
_entry.id   AF-A0A3M1TK55-F1
#
_cell.length_a   1.000
_cell.length_b   1.000
_cell.length_c   1.000
_cell.angle_alpha   90.00
_cell.angle_beta   90.00
_cell.angle_gamma   90.00
#
_symmetry.space_group_name_H-M   'P 1'
#
loop_
_entity.id
_entity.type
_entity.pdbx_description
1 polymer ?
#
loop_
_entity_poly.entity_id
_entity_poly.type
_entity_poly.pdbx_seq_one_letter_code
_entity_poly.pdbx_strand_id
1 'polypeptide(L)'
;MGGKGGKSEAEAHALAALCLHAGPSAADLEEARARAASPTLSPEDFAEFVCGQGVGPLAASLLERVASAPRWSDALERLRDHRRRCAALQALALRQARAACAALDRAGVAALVLKGPVLAARLYGGGLRPYGDLDLLVRPADALAALDALRALGYRAPELPRAGLAARLVR
;
A
#
# COMPACT_ATOMS: atom_id res chain seq x y z
N MET A 1 14.45 34.38 -6.55
CA MET A 1 15.16 33.10 -6.33
C MET A 1 14.17 31.94 -6.12
N GLY A 2 13.19 31.73 -7.00
CA GLY A 2 12.09 30.75 -6.79
C GLY A 2 11.99 29.60 -7.80
N GLY A 3 13.01 29.36 -8.63
CA GLY A 3 12.85 28.52 -9.84
C GLY A 3 13.34 27.06 -9.75
N LYS A 4 14.14 26.68 -8.74
CA LYS A 4 14.73 25.34 -8.65
C LYS A 4 13.85 24.31 -7.93
N GLY A 5 13.12 24.73 -6.89
CA GLY A 5 12.24 23.84 -6.12
C GLY A 5 11.08 23.27 -6.94
N GLY A 6 10.34 24.13 -7.66
CA GLY A 6 9.15 23.70 -8.40
C GLY A 6 9.42 22.77 -9.60
N LYS A 7 10.62 22.84 -10.21
CA LYS A 7 10.98 21.92 -11.30
C LYS A 7 11.32 20.52 -10.80
N SER A 8 12.10 20.41 -9.72
CA SER A 8 12.42 19.13 -9.09
C SER A 8 11.15 18.42 -8.61
N GLU A 9 10.23 19.17 -7.98
CA GLU A 9 8.96 18.64 -7.50
C GLU A 9 8.06 18.12 -8.63
N ALA A 10 7.93 18.86 -9.74
CA ALA A 10 7.17 18.41 -10.90
C ALA A 10 7.74 17.12 -11.53
N GLU A 11 9.07 16.99 -11.58
CA GLU A 11 9.73 15.78 -12.06
C GLU A 11 9.53 14.59 -11.12
N ALA A 12 9.60 14.83 -9.81
CA ALA A 12 9.33 13.81 -8.80
C ALA A 12 7.88 13.30 -8.91
N HIS A 13 6.91 14.20 -9.06
CA HIS A 13 5.50 13.83 -9.26
C HIS A 13 5.29 13.02 -10.55
N ALA A 14 5.88 13.44 -11.66
CA ALA A 14 5.76 12.73 -12.93
C ALA A 14 6.34 11.31 -12.85
N LEU A 15 7.54 11.16 -12.28
CA LEU A 15 8.16 9.85 -12.11
C LEU A 15 7.39 8.98 -11.09
N ALA A 16 6.85 9.58 -10.03
CA ALA A 16 6.03 8.86 -9.05
C ALA A 16 4.70 8.36 -9.67
N ALA A 17 4.09 9.12 -10.58
CA ALA A 17 2.89 8.68 -11.29
C ALA A 17 3.16 7.41 -12.11
N LEU A 18 4.31 7.33 -12.80
CA LEU A 18 4.73 6.14 -13.54
C LEU A 18 4.96 4.92 -12.63
N CYS A 19 5.32 5.13 -11.35
CA CYS A 19 5.44 4.05 -10.37
C CYS A 19 4.09 3.40 -10.04
N LEU A 20 2.96 4.10 -10.23
CA LEU A 20 1.63 3.57 -9.92
C LEU A 20 1.12 2.56 -10.95
N HIS A 21 1.81 2.41 -12.08
CA HIS A 21 1.42 1.48 -13.13
C HIS A 21 1.83 0.06 -12.72
N ALA A 22 0.85 -0.78 -12.35
CA ALA A 22 1.09 -2.17 -11.93
C ALA A 22 1.77 -3.04 -13.01
N GLY A 23 1.69 -2.63 -14.28
CA GLY A 23 2.40 -3.21 -15.41
C GLY A 23 2.78 -2.11 -16.39
N PRO A 24 3.93 -1.43 -16.21
CA PRO A 24 4.31 -0.32 -17.06
C PRO A 24 4.60 -0.82 -18.48
N SER A 25 4.04 -0.10 -19.47
CA SER A 25 4.28 -0.33 -20.89
C SER A 25 5.73 0.00 -21.28
N ALA A 26 6.14 -0.36 -22.50
CA ALA A 26 7.46 0.05 -23.00
C ALA A 26 7.62 1.58 -23.01
N ALA A 27 6.57 2.32 -23.36
CA ALA A 27 6.55 3.79 -23.33
C ALA A 27 6.69 4.33 -21.91
N ASP A 28 6.01 3.72 -20.93
CA ASP A 28 6.12 4.13 -19.52
C ASP A 28 7.57 3.96 -19.01
N LEU A 29 8.25 2.89 -19.41
CA LEU A 29 9.64 2.63 -19.03
C LEU A 29 10.61 3.62 -19.67
N GLU A 30 10.37 3.99 -20.93
CA GLU A 30 11.17 4.98 -21.64
C GLU A 30 11.00 6.36 -21.00
N GLU A 31 9.76 6.77 -20.71
CA GLU A 31 9.51 8.02 -20.00
C GLU A 31 10.15 7.99 -18.60
N ALA A 32 9.98 6.90 -17.84
CA ALA A 32 10.58 6.78 -16.52
C ALA A 32 12.11 6.87 -16.57
N ARG A 33 12.75 6.29 -17.61
CA ARG A 33 14.19 6.40 -17.83
C ARG A 33 14.60 7.85 -18.11
N ALA A 34 13.87 8.55 -18.98
CA ALA A 34 14.14 9.95 -19.30
C ALA A 34 14.00 10.86 -18.05
N ARG A 35 12.95 10.66 -17.24
CA ARG A 35 12.72 11.41 -15.99
C ARG A 35 13.79 11.10 -14.95
N ALA A 36 14.12 9.82 -14.75
CA ALA A 36 15.16 9.42 -13.80
C ALA A 36 16.58 9.89 -14.21
N ALA A 37 16.79 10.20 -15.50
CA ALA A 37 18.02 10.79 -16.01
C ALA A 37 18.06 12.32 -15.87
N SER A 38 16.94 13.00 -15.60
CA SER A 38 16.91 14.46 -15.50
C SER A 38 17.82 14.98 -14.39
N PRO A 39 18.75 15.91 -14.63
CA PRO A 39 19.71 16.38 -13.63
C PRO A 39 19.07 17.23 -12.51
N THR A 40 17.84 17.69 -12.69
CA THR A 40 17.12 18.50 -11.70
C THR A 40 16.43 17.68 -10.61
N LEU A 41 16.24 16.37 -10.83
CA LEU A 41 15.66 15.46 -9.87
C LEU A 41 16.70 14.99 -8.85
N SER A 42 16.48 15.25 -7.56
CA SER A 42 17.30 14.69 -6.48
C SER A 42 16.89 13.24 -6.21
N PRO A 43 17.78 12.23 -6.35
CA PRO A 43 17.47 10.85 -6.00
C PRO A 43 17.02 10.68 -4.54
N GLU A 44 17.65 11.42 -3.63
CA GLU A 44 17.40 11.36 -2.20
C GLU A 44 16.01 11.94 -1.86
N ASP A 45 15.68 13.11 -2.40
CA ASP A 45 14.38 13.75 -2.18
C ASP A 45 13.26 12.93 -2.84
N PHE A 46 13.52 12.37 -4.03
CA PHE A 46 12.57 11.47 -4.68
C PHE A 46 12.30 10.23 -3.83
N ALA A 47 13.35 9.58 -3.31
CA ALA A 47 13.22 8.40 -2.46
C ALA A 47 12.43 8.69 -1.18
N GLU A 48 12.69 9.84 -0.54
CA GLU A 48 11.94 10.29 0.63
C GLU A 48 10.46 10.55 0.27
N PHE A 49 10.22 11.27 -0.82
CA PHE A 49 8.88 11.58 -1.32
C PHE A 49 8.05 10.32 -1.55
N VAL A 50 8.54 9.35 -2.34
CA VAL A 50 7.77 8.14 -2.67
C VAL A 50 7.57 7.23 -1.45
N CYS A 51 8.49 7.23 -0.48
CA CYS A 51 8.28 6.55 0.80
C CYS A 51 7.15 7.19 1.60
N GLY A 52 7.13 8.53 1.69
CA GLY A 52 6.06 9.28 2.37
C GLY A 52 4.68 9.10 1.73
N GLN A 53 4.62 8.91 0.41
CA GLN A 53 3.39 8.61 -0.33
C GLN A 53 2.97 7.14 -0.30
N GLY A 54 3.76 6.25 0.34
CA GLY A 54 3.46 4.82 0.40
C GLY A 54 3.64 4.08 -0.93
N VAL A 55 4.39 4.64 -1.88
CA VAL A 55 4.67 4.03 -3.19
C VAL A 55 6.14 3.61 -3.35
N GLY A 56 6.93 3.70 -2.28
CA GLY A 56 8.34 3.32 -2.26
C GLY A 56 8.65 1.92 -2.82
N PRO A 57 7.90 0.85 -2.48
CA PRO A 57 8.15 -0.47 -3.06
C PRO A 57 7.95 -0.55 -4.57
N LEU A 58 6.98 0.21 -5.10
CA LEU A 58 6.74 0.33 -6.55
C LEU A 58 7.86 1.13 -7.22
N ALA A 59 8.28 2.23 -6.60
CA ALA A 59 9.39 3.05 -7.06
C ALA A 59 10.70 2.26 -7.12
N ALA A 60 11.01 1.44 -6.10
CA ALA A 60 12.15 0.51 -6.13
C ALA A 60 12.11 -0.39 -7.37
N SER A 61 10.96 -1.01 -7.62
CA SER A 61 10.77 -1.98 -8.71
C SER A 61 10.91 -1.33 -10.09
N LEU A 62 10.42 -0.09 -10.25
CA LEU A 62 10.57 0.67 -11.49
C LEU A 62 12.01 1.12 -11.69
N LEU A 63 12.62 1.77 -10.68
CA LEU A 63 13.98 2.30 -10.78
C LEU A 63 15.02 1.21 -11.00
N GLU A 64 14.85 0.02 -10.43
CA GLU A 64 15.71 -1.15 -10.70
C GLU A 64 15.74 -1.53 -12.20
N ARG A 65 14.72 -1.14 -12.99
CA ARG A 65 14.64 -1.41 -14.44
C ARG A 65 15.13 -0.26 -15.30
N VAL A 66 15.01 0.98 -14.82
CA VAL A 66 15.17 2.19 -15.66
C VAL A 66 16.32 3.11 -15.25
N ALA A 67 16.79 3.05 -14.01
CA ALA A 67 17.77 4.00 -13.49
C ALA A 67 19.22 3.52 -13.64
N SER A 68 20.14 4.46 -13.89
CA SER A 68 21.59 4.20 -13.92
C SER A 68 22.15 4.05 -12.51
N ALA A 69 22.83 2.93 -12.24
CA ALA A 69 23.25 2.52 -10.90
C ALA A 69 24.10 3.54 -10.11
N PRO A 70 25.08 4.28 -10.68
CA PRO A 70 25.95 5.15 -9.87
C PRO A 70 25.24 6.36 -9.27
N ARG A 71 24.26 6.94 -9.98
CA ARG A 71 23.53 8.12 -9.50
C ARG A 71 22.48 7.76 -8.46
N TRP A 72 21.91 6.57 -8.57
CA TRP A 72 20.76 6.14 -7.79
C TRP A 72 21.13 5.13 -6.70
N SER A 73 22.41 4.84 -6.46
CA SER A 73 22.86 3.75 -5.56
C SER A 73 22.21 3.85 -4.17
N ASP A 74 22.36 5.00 -3.54
CA ASP A 74 21.98 5.22 -2.14
C ASP A 74 20.46 5.32 -2.02
N ALA A 75 19.82 6.01 -2.96
CA ALA A 75 18.37 6.08 -3.08
C ALA A 75 17.74 4.68 -3.30
N LEU A 76 18.32 3.86 -4.18
CA LEU A 76 17.87 2.50 -4.45
C LEU A 76 18.06 1.59 -3.23
N GLU A 77 19.16 1.72 -2.49
CA GLU A 77 19.36 0.99 -1.25
C GLU A 77 18.30 1.34 -0.21
N ARG A 78 18.04 2.64 0.02
CA ARG A 78 16.96 3.11 0.90
C ARG A 78 15.59 2.57 0.49
N LEU A 79 15.28 2.59 -0.81
CA LEU A 79 14.01 2.10 -1.34
C LEU A 79 13.87 0.57 -1.23
N ARG A 80 14.98 -0.18 -1.40
CA ARG A 80 15.01 -1.64 -1.17
C ARG A 80 14.75 -1.98 0.29
N ASP A 81 15.37 -1.26 1.22
CA ASP A 81 15.13 -1.46 2.65
C ASP A 81 13.72 -1.09 3.06
N HIS A 82 13.17 0.00 2.51
CA HIS A 82 11.77 0.34 2.68
C HIS A 82 10.85 -0.79 2.14
N ARG A 83 11.12 -1.31 0.94
CA ARG A 83 10.39 -2.46 0.37
C ARG A 83 10.42 -3.69 1.27
N ARG A 84 11.59 -4.04 1.83
CA ARG A 84 11.73 -5.16 2.79
C ARG A 84 10.90 -4.94 4.05
N ARG A 85 10.92 -3.73 4.62
CA ARG A 85 10.09 -3.36 5.79
C ARG A 85 8.59 -3.47 5.47
N CYS A 86 8.16 -2.93 4.34
CA CYS A 86 6.76 -3.04 3.89
C CYS A 86 6.32 -4.49 3.70
N ALA A 87 7.18 -5.34 3.10
CA ALA A 87 6.88 -6.75 2.92
C ALA A 87 6.74 -7.49 4.26
N ALA A 88 7.60 -7.20 5.23
CA ALA A 88 7.52 -7.78 6.58
C ALA A 88 6.21 -7.39 7.30
N LEU A 89 5.82 -6.11 7.23
CA LEU A 89 4.56 -5.62 7.80
C LEU A 89 3.34 -6.23 7.10
N GLN A 90 3.37 -6.36 5.77
CA GLN A 90 2.29 -7.01 5.01
C GLN A 90 2.15 -8.49 5.38
N ALA A 91 3.26 -9.20 5.59
CA ALA A 91 3.23 -10.60 6.04
C ALA A 91 2.58 -10.74 7.42
N LEU A 92 2.88 -9.81 8.35
CA LEU A 92 2.22 -9.75 9.65
C LEU A 92 0.72 -9.46 9.51
N ALA A 93 0.35 -8.47 8.70
CA ALA A 93 -1.04 -8.12 8.45
C ALA A 93 -1.82 -9.26 7.79
N LEU A 94 -1.22 -10.00 6.86
CA LEU A 94 -1.82 -11.19 6.25
C LEU A 94 -2.06 -12.30 7.28
N ARG A 95 -1.14 -12.49 8.23
CA ARG A 95 -1.33 -13.43 9.35
C ARG A 95 -2.52 -13.02 10.22
N GLN A 96 -2.63 -11.74 10.55
CA GLN A 96 -3.77 -11.21 11.30
C GLN A 96 -5.09 -11.36 10.52
N ALA A 97 -5.07 -11.11 9.22
CA ALA A 97 -6.24 -11.30 8.35
C ALA A 97 -6.72 -12.75 8.33
N ARG A 98 -5.80 -13.71 8.22
CA ARG A 98 -6.13 -15.14 8.31
C ARG A 98 -6.74 -15.50 9.66
N ALA A 99 -6.16 -15.00 10.74
CA ALA A 99 -6.68 -15.26 12.09
C ALA A 99 -8.09 -14.68 12.29
N ALA A 100 -8.33 -13.45 11.81
CA ALA A 100 -9.64 -12.81 11.85
C ALA A 100 -10.68 -13.59 11.02
N CYS A 101 -10.35 -13.95 9.78
CA CYS A 101 -11.25 -14.74 8.92
C CYS A 101 -11.58 -16.10 9.55
N ALA A 102 -10.60 -16.79 10.13
CA ALA A 102 -10.82 -18.07 10.79
C ALA A 102 -11.71 -17.94 12.05
N ALA A 103 -11.64 -16.83 12.79
CA ALA A 103 -12.52 -16.59 13.92
C ALA A 103 -13.96 -16.28 13.49
N LEU A 104 -14.13 -15.50 12.41
CA LEU A 104 -15.46 -15.22 11.84
C LEU A 104 -16.10 -16.51 11.31
N ASP A 105 -15.33 -17.34 10.61
CA ASP A 105 -15.79 -18.65 10.11
C ASP A 105 -16.25 -19.57 11.24
N ARG A 106 -15.47 -19.68 12.33
CA ARG A 106 -15.88 -20.45 13.53
C ARG A 106 -17.13 -19.91 14.22
N ALA A 107 -17.41 -18.62 14.08
CA ALA A 107 -18.62 -17.98 14.59
C ALA A 107 -19.82 -18.09 13.62
N GLY A 108 -19.66 -18.78 12.48
CA GLY A 108 -20.69 -18.88 11.44
C GLY A 108 -20.89 -17.60 10.63
N VAL A 109 -19.95 -16.65 10.73
CA VAL A 109 -20.02 -15.34 10.06
C VAL A 109 -19.27 -15.40 8.74
N ALA A 110 -20.01 -15.28 7.63
CA ALA A 110 -19.40 -15.16 6.31
C ALA A 110 -18.74 -13.78 6.16
N ALA A 111 -17.46 -13.76 5.80
CA ALA A 111 -16.68 -12.54 5.64
C ALA A 111 -15.91 -12.53 4.32
N LEU A 112 -15.84 -11.36 3.68
CA LEU A 112 -15.04 -11.10 2.49
C LEU A 112 -13.91 -10.12 2.83
N VAL A 113 -12.67 -10.50 2.56
CA VAL A 113 -11.53 -9.58 2.66
C VAL A 113 -11.58 -8.61 1.48
N LEU A 114 -11.65 -7.32 1.76
CA LEU A 114 -11.65 -6.27 0.75
C LEU A 114 -10.24 -5.65 0.59
N LYS A 115 -9.97 -5.15 -0.62
CA LYS A 115 -8.82 -4.30 -0.94
C LYS A 115 -7.47 -4.91 -0.52
N GLY A 116 -6.77 -4.26 0.42
CA GLY A 116 -5.36 -4.40 0.80
C GLY A 116 -4.68 -5.69 0.37
N PRO A 117 -4.91 -6.80 1.09
CA PRO A 117 -4.26 -8.08 0.80
C PRO A 117 -4.63 -8.67 -0.55
N VAL A 118 -5.90 -8.54 -0.97
CA VAL A 118 -6.40 -9.10 -2.23
C VAL A 118 -5.79 -8.36 -3.43
N LEU A 119 -5.77 -7.02 -3.39
CA LEU A 119 -5.17 -6.21 -4.45
C LEU A 119 -3.65 -6.37 -4.49
N ALA A 120 -2.98 -6.38 -3.33
CA ALA A 120 -1.54 -6.60 -3.26
C ALA A 120 -1.15 -7.94 -3.90
N ALA A 121 -1.89 -9.02 -3.61
CA ALA A 121 -1.63 -10.34 -4.18
C ALA A 121 -1.98 -10.41 -5.67
N ARG A 122 -3.15 -9.92 -6.09
CA ARG A 122 -3.66 -10.12 -7.46
C ARG A 122 -3.05 -9.17 -8.50
N LEU A 123 -2.80 -7.92 -8.13
CA LEU A 123 -2.36 -6.89 -9.09
C LEU A 123 -0.85 -6.63 -9.03
N TYR A 124 -0.23 -6.85 -7.88
CA TYR A 124 1.15 -6.40 -7.63
C TYR A 124 2.11 -7.53 -7.23
N GLY A 125 1.71 -8.81 -7.36
CA GLY A 125 2.55 -9.96 -7.05
C GLY A 125 2.92 -10.14 -5.57
N GLY A 126 2.26 -9.40 -4.67
CA GLY A 126 2.53 -9.39 -3.22
C GLY A 126 3.70 -8.47 -2.82
N GLY A 127 3.59 -7.83 -1.65
CA GLY A 127 4.70 -7.05 -1.07
C GLY A 127 4.91 -5.64 -1.63
N LEU A 128 4.42 -5.35 -2.85
CA LEU A 128 4.64 -4.06 -3.51
C LEU A 128 3.59 -2.99 -3.20
N ARG A 129 2.39 -3.38 -2.76
CA ARG A 129 1.35 -2.45 -2.31
C ARG A 129 1.26 -2.47 -0.79
N PRO A 130 1.83 -1.49 -0.07
CA PRO A 130 1.65 -1.42 1.37
C PRO A 130 0.18 -1.17 1.73
N TYR A 131 -0.26 -1.76 2.83
CA TYR A 131 -1.56 -1.52 3.45
C TYR A 131 -1.39 -1.59 4.96
N GLY A 132 -2.04 -0.66 5.67
CA GLY A 132 -1.96 -0.56 7.13
C GLY A 132 -3.19 -1.13 7.85
N ASP A 133 -4.28 -1.33 7.11
CA ASP A 133 -5.57 -1.78 7.61
C ASP A 133 -6.05 -3.05 6.90
N LEU A 134 -7.09 -3.65 7.48
CA LEU A 134 -7.79 -4.80 6.93
C LEU A 134 -9.29 -4.50 6.89
N ASP A 135 -9.82 -4.36 5.69
CA ASP A 135 -11.25 -4.22 5.46
C ASP A 135 -11.91 -5.60 5.38
N LEU A 136 -12.85 -5.89 6.28
CA LEU A 136 -13.67 -7.09 6.27
C LEU A 136 -15.13 -6.72 6.03
N LEU A 137 -15.71 -7.24 4.95
CA LEU A 137 -17.13 -7.08 4.66
C LEU A 137 -17.88 -8.30 5.19
N VAL A 138 -18.86 -8.06 6.05
CA VAL A 138 -19.78 -9.06 6.59
C VAL A 138 -21.21 -8.67 6.23
N ARG A 139 -22.14 -9.63 6.36
CA ARG A 139 -23.55 -9.29 6.23
C ARG A 139 -23.96 -8.36 7.37
N PRO A 140 -24.86 -7.40 7.09
CA PRO A 140 -25.51 -6.57 8.10
C PRO A 140 -25.95 -7.33 9.37
N ALA A 141 -26.72 -8.39 9.20
CA ALA A 141 -27.25 -9.19 10.31
C ALA A 141 -26.16 -9.84 11.18
N ASP A 142 -24.97 -10.08 10.61
CA ASP A 142 -23.86 -10.77 11.28
C ASP A 142 -22.90 -9.78 11.97
N ALA A 143 -23.13 -8.46 11.89
CA ALA A 143 -22.15 -7.46 12.32
C ALA A 143 -21.84 -7.51 13.82
N LEU A 144 -22.83 -7.79 14.68
CA LEU A 144 -22.60 -7.93 16.13
C LEU A 144 -21.80 -9.20 16.44
N ALA A 145 -22.16 -10.33 15.82
CA ALA A 145 -21.43 -11.58 15.96
C ALA A 145 -19.98 -11.46 15.47
N ALA A 146 -19.76 -10.71 14.38
CA ALA A 146 -18.44 -10.40 13.87
C ALA A 146 -17.60 -9.61 14.87
N LEU A 147 -18.18 -8.56 15.46
CA LEU A 147 -17.50 -7.76 16.49
C LEU A 147 -17.13 -8.58 17.71
N ASP A 148 -18.01 -9.47 18.16
CA ASP A 148 -17.74 -10.32 19.33
C ASP A 148 -16.66 -11.36 19.04
N ALA A 149 -16.67 -11.97 17.85
CA ALA A 149 -15.60 -12.87 17.41
C ALA A 149 -14.23 -12.16 17.32
N LEU A 150 -14.19 -10.91 16.82
CA LEU A 150 -12.97 -10.12 16.78
C LEU A 150 -12.52 -9.68 18.18
N ARG A 151 -13.44 -9.33 19.08
CA ARG A 151 -13.10 -9.02 20.49
C ARG A 151 -12.49 -10.22 21.21
N ALA A 152 -12.98 -11.43 20.94
CA ALA A 152 -12.41 -12.65 21.50
C ALA A 152 -10.96 -12.91 21.04
N LEU A 153 -10.54 -12.34 19.90
CA LEU A 153 -9.14 -12.33 19.44
C LEU A 153 -8.29 -11.20 20.05
N GLY A 154 -8.88 -10.35 20.90
CA GLY A 154 -8.21 -9.21 21.54
C GLY A 154 -8.30 -7.90 20.76
N TYR A 155 -9.05 -7.84 19.65
CA TYR A 155 -9.29 -6.58 18.95
C TYR A 155 -10.23 -5.68 19.76
N ARG A 156 -9.95 -4.37 19.76
CA ARG A 156 -10.78 -3.36 20.41
C ARG A 156 -11.46 -2.52 19.34
N ALA A 157 -12.77 -2.37 19.46
CA ALA A 157 -13.47 -1.35 18.69
C ALA A 157 -13.30 0.00 19.43
N PRO A 158 -13.03 1.11 18.72
CA PRO A 158 -13.37 2.42 19.26
C PRO A 158 -14.87 2.42 19.60
N GLU A 159 -15.31 3.22 20.57
CA GLU A 159 -16.72 3.28 20.98
C GLU A 159 -17.64 3.63 19.81
N LEU A 160 -18.12 2.62 19.11
CA LEU A 160 -19.13 2.75 18.07
C LEU A 160 -20.49 2.77 18.78
N PRO A 161 -21.35 3.78 18.56
CA PRO A 161 -22.69 3.77 19.11
C PRO A 161 -23.44 2.54 18.60
N ARG A 162 -23.66 1.55 19.48
CA ARG A 162 -24.35 0.28 19.16
C ARG A 162 -25.72 0.53 18.52
N ALA A 163 -26.38 1.63 18.86
CA ALA A 163 -27.67 2.05 18.31
C ALA A 163 -27.63 2.35 16.79
N GLY A 164 -26.49 2.80 16.25
CA GLY A 164 -26.35 3.19 14.85
C GLY A 164 -26.16 2.03 13.87
N LEU A 165 -25.65 0.89 14.35
CA LEU A 165 -25.44 -0.30 13.51
C LEU A 165 -26.76 -1.06 13.33
N ALA A 166 -27.53 -1.28 14.40
CA ALA A 166 -28.81 -1.97 14.31
C ALA A 166 -29.86 -1.20 13.48
N ALA A 167 -29.88 0.14 13.58
CA ALA A 167 -30.89 0.98 12.93
C ALA A 167 -30.67 1.22 11.42
N ARG A 168 -29.45 0.96 10.89
CA ARG A 168 -29.12 1.17 9.47
C ARG A 168 -29.12 -0.10 8.62
N LEU A 169 -29.31 -1.25 9.26
CA LEU A 169 -29.21 -2.57 8.64
C LEU A 169 -30.58 -3.23 8.39
N VAL A 170 -31.65 -2.53 8.74
CA VAL A 170 -33.03 -2.85 8.38
C VAL A 170 -33.52 -1.78 7.40
N ARG A 171 -33.36 -2.04 6.10
CA ARG A 171 -34.22 -1.54 5.03
C ARG A 171 -34.36 -2.61 3.96
#